data_AF-A0AAN0JJ84-F1
#
_entry.id   AF-A0AAN0JJ84-F1
#
_cell.length_a   1.000
_cell.length_b   1.000
_cell.length_c   1.000
_cell.angle_alpha   90.00
_cell.angle_beta   90.00
_cell.angle_gamma   90.00
#
_symmetry.space_group_name_H-M   'P 1'
#
loop_
_entity.id
_entity.type
_entity.pdbx_description
1 polymer ?
#
loop_
_entity_poly.entity_id
_entity_poly.type
_entity_poly.pdbx_seq_one_letter_code
_entity_poly.pdbx_strand_id
1 'polypeptide(L)'
;MIWISNIDKFVAECKTWSTIEHPTVGEALLSVVRSEVPCPPTIDQARTINSGLIQNTNNKLVRFLHPNADKCYHQQTTVRTQGSSNECCYDTSGQLIIGPTSGGSVDKASPIGSDSSNYLSSLLSHQQEDILPYIHCCKGSMTNCNEYYKRRPSDNGTAYVPPIPAWTIGDPHIITLDQYKYTFNGKGEFILIETDDESFTLQGRMMETQNGTASVFTAVVAKTNDSSGVQFEIKVKYSITSFVCLVNGEEIDFSEIKSQEFDDVTVYETSNNTFGATFTNGAYLQAQEQNGFISLITVGLPKSFYNRTRGLMGIFNGDMDDDMTPKGDTEPLPLNSTLQTIHESFGITWIIGDPSDSLFIYDFPKRWSTYYDPSFTPVYEPVFTDPNLEEKANEICGNDDFCKFDIAATGRTEIGEATLNGGKIFDAIVNLSQPIICDPPCVHGACVSTDVCACGEGYEGSTCDSIVTTECVQNPCNGGGCQYHAGSYICTCLSGLTGDFCEENIPTATVDATDTANIGLVVGLTVGILIPLVIVTIIAIIVVVLVIVRRKRNKKESEKKYTDQQEMKEVPENVYKQ
;
A
#
# COMPACT_ATOMS: atom_id res chain seq x y z
N MET A 1 3.36 15.70 -40.20
CA MET A 1 2.53 16.92 -40.05
C MET A 1 1.25 16.75 -39.22
N ILE A 2 0.78 15.55 -38.88
CA ILE A 2 -0.46 15.35 -38.08
C ILE A 2 -0.24 15.45 -36.55
N TRP A 3 1.02 15.34 -36.06
CA TRP A 3 1.34 15.48 -34.62
C TRP A 3 1.51 16.93 -34.15
N ILE A 4 1.91 17.85 -35.04
CA ILE A 4 2.14 19.27 -34.68
C ILE A 4 0.82 20.02 -34.49
N SER A 5 -0.27 19.60 -35.15
CA SER A 5 -1.57 20.29 -35.10
C SER A 5 -2.36 20.13 -33.79
N ASN A 6 -1.81 19.45 -32.78
CA ASN A 6 -2.50 19.22 -31.50
C ASN A 6 -1.74 19.79 -30.29
N ILE A 7 -0.47 20.19 -30.44
CA ILE A 7 0.35 20.76 -29.35
C ILE A 7 -0.24 22.10 -28.89
N ASP A 8 -0.60 22.98 -29.82
CA ASP A 8 -1.18 24.30 -29.49
C ASP A 8 -2.48 24.18 -28.69
N LYS A 9 -3.28 23.14 -29.00
CA LYS A 9 -4.50 22.83 -28.25
C LYS A 9 -4.17 22.42 -26.81
N PHE A 10 -3.23 21.50 -26.62
CA PHE A 10 -2.80 21.09 -25.27
C PHE A 10 -2.18 22.23 -24.46
N VAL A 11 -1.38 23.10 -25.11
CA VAL A 11 -0.84 24.32 -24.49
C VAL A 11 -1.97 25.24 -24.03
N ALA A 12 -2.98 25.45 -24.88
CA ALA A 12 -4.13 26.30 -24.55
C ALA A 12 -4.99 25.70 -23.42
N GLU A 13 -5.22 24.39 -23.42
CA GLU A 13 -5.95 23.69 -22.37
C GLU A 13 -5.20 23.72 -21.03
N CYS A 14 -3.89 23.46 -21.03
CA CYS A 14 -3.04 23.60 -19.85
C CYS A 14 -3.09 25.03 -19.28
N LYS A 15 -2.98 26.05 -20.14
CA LYS A 15 -3.04 27.46 -19.73
C LYS A 15 -4.41 27.84 -19.17
N THR A 16 -5.48 27.31 -19.76
CA THR A 16 -6.85 27.55 -19.30
C THR A 16 -7.03 26.96 -17.89
N TRP A 17 -6.64 25.71 -17.70
CA TRP A 17 -6.68 25.06 -16.40
C TRP A 17 -5.82 25.79 -15.37
N SER A 18 -4.58 26.15 -15.71
CA SER A 18 -3.67 26.83 -14.79
C SER A 18 -4.11 28.25 -14.42
N THR A 19 -4.95 28.88 -15.25
CA THR A 19 -5.55 30.19 -14.91
C THR A 19 -6.72 30.04 -13.93
N ILE A 20 -7.44 28.92 -13.97
CA ILE A 20 -8.59 28.64 -13.10
C ILE A 20 -8.10 28.12 -11.73
N GLU A 21 -7.19 27.15 -11.74
CA GLU A 21 -6.66 26.54 -10.52
C GLU A 21 -5.50 27.40 -10.01
N HIS A 22 -5.62 27.99 -8.83
CA HIS A 22 -4.56 28.84 -8.28
C HIS A 22 -3.40 28.00 -7.69
N PRO A 23 -2.12 28.41 -7.80
CA PRO A 23 -0.98 27.65 -7.26
C PRO A 23 -1.07 27.32 -5.75
N THR A 24 -1.71 28.17 -4.96
CA THR A 24 -1.90 27.94 -3.50
C THR A 24 -2.70 26.68 -3.18
N VAL A 25 -3.45 26.12 -4.15
CA VAL A 25 -4.12 24.82 -3.99
C VAL A 25 -3.10 23.71 -3.78
N GLY A 26 -1.95 23.77 -4.46
CA GLY A 26 -0.90 22.77 -4.31
C GLY A 26 -0.33 22.71 -2.90
N GLU A 27 -0.06 23.87 -2.29
CA GLU A 27 0.43 23.95 -0.91
C GLU A 27 -0.58 23.43 0.10
N ALA A 28 -1.87 23.74 -0.09
CA ALA A 28 -2.94 23.26 0.77
C ALA A 28 -3.09 21.72 0.69
N LEU A 29 -3.11 21.17 -0.53
CA LEU A 29 -3.18 19.71 -0.74
C LEU A 29 -1.97 19.00 -0.13
N LEU A 30 -0.77 19.53 -0.36
CA LEU A 30 0.47 18.96 0.18
C LEU A 30 0.49 18.95 1.71
N SER A 31 -0.01 20.01 2.34
CA SER A 31 -0.12 20.06 3.80
C SER A 31 -1.07 19.00 4.36
N VAL A 32 -2.16 18.69 3.66
CA VAL A 32 -3.14 17.68 4.10
C VAL A 32 -2.52 16.29 4.02
N VAL A 33 -2.01 15.89 2.85
CA VAL A 33 -1.49 14.53 2.68
C VAL A 33 -0.27 14.24 3.55
N ARG A 34 0.58 15.25 3.81
CA ARG A 34 1.73 15.11 4.72
C ARG A 34 1.34 14.91 6.18
N SER A 35 0.16 15.37 6.57
CA SER A 35 -0.37 15.17 7.92
C SER A 35 -1.02 13.80 8.12
N GLU A 36 -1.33 13.11 7.02
CA GLU A 36 -2.00 11.81 7.02
C GLU A 36 -1.00 10.69 6.69
N VAL A 37 -0.59 10.59 5.43
CA VAL A 37 0.30 9.55 4.91
C VAL A 37 1.35 10.20 3.97
N PRO A 38 2.44 10.74 4.53
CA PRO A 38 3.53 11.33 3.75
C PRO A 38 4.30 10.25 2.95
N CYS A 39 4.92 10.65 1.84
CA CYS A 39 5.71 9.74 1.02
C CYS A 39 6.99 9.27 1.74
N PRO A 40 7.21 7.96 1.89
CA PRO A 40 8.47 7.44 2.36
C PRO A 40 9.63 7.82 1.42
N PRO A 41 10.80 8.21 1.95
CA PRO A 41 12.00 8.49 1.16
C PRO A 41 12.46 7.36 0.23
N THR A 42 12.19 6.12 0.60
CA THR A 42 12.61 4.93 -0.14
C THR A 42 11.45 3.97 -0.38
N ILE A 43 11.53 3.21 -1.47
CA ILE A 43 10.52 2.18 -1.78
C ILE A 43 10.50 1.07 -0.73
N ASP A 44 11.63 0.79 -0.09
CA ASP A 44 11.70 -0.23 0.97
C ASP A 44 10.92 0.18 2.21
N GLN A 45 10.95 1.47 2.57
CA GLN A 45 10.07 2.01 3.61
C GLN A 45 8.60 1.95 3.17
N ALA A 46 8.27 2.28 1.92
CA ALA A 46 6.90 2.22 1.42
C ALA A 46 6.29 0.82 1.37
N ARG A 47 7.10 -0.19 1.03
CA ARG A 47 6.65 -1.58 0.88
C ARG A 47 6.64 -2.36 2.19
N THR A 48 7.69 -2.20 2.99
CA THR A 48 7.99 -3.13 4.09
C THR A 48 7.37 -2.66 5.40
N ILE A 49 7.33 -1.34 5.59
CA ILE A 49 6.69 -0.72 6.72
C ILE A 49 5.33 -0.28 6.19
N ASN A 50 4.23 -0.88 6.68
CA ASN A 50 2.87 -0.60 6.20
C ASN A 50 2.57 0.90 6.34
N SER A 51 2.91 1.66 5.29
CA SER A 51 2.94 3.12 5.32
C SER A 51 1.57 3.70 4.99
N GLY A 52 0.50 2.88 4.93
CA GLY A 52 -0.80 3.32 4.41
C GLY A 52 -0.80 3.60 2.90
N LEU A 53 0.13 2.98 2.17
CA LEU A 53 0.34 3.15 0.74
C LEU A 53 -0.01 1.88 -0.03
N ILE A 54 -0.81 2.02 -1.10
CA ILE A 54 -1.22 0.92 -1.99
C ILE A 54 -0.49 1.05 -3.32
N GLN A 55 0.17 -0.01 -3.74
CA GLN A 55 0.89 -0.02 -5.01
C GLN A 55 -0.06 0.10 -6.21
N ASN A 56 0.26 1.00 -7.15
CA ASN A 56 -0.38 1.03 -8.46
C ASN A 56 0.09 -0.16 -9.30
N THR A 57 -0.79 -1.15 -9.49
CA THR A 57 -0.48 -2.38 -10.25
C THR A 57 -0.50 -2.18 -11.76
N ASN A 58 -1.02 -1.05 -12.27
CA ASN A 58 -1.04 -0.73 -13.68
C ASN A 58 0.28 -0.12 -14.15
N ASN A 59 1.33 -0.95 -14.20
CA ASN A 59 2.69 -0.52 -14.58
C ASN A 59 2.75 0.19 -15.95
N LYS A 60 1.81 -0.09 -16.88
CA LYS A 60 1.76 0.58 -18.18
C LYS A 60 1.32 2.04 -18.04
N LEU A 61 0.29 2.29 -17.23
CA LEU A 61 -0.19 3.64 -16.95
C LEU A 61 0.85 4.42 -16.14
N VAL A 62 1.46 3.77 -15.14
CA VAL A 62 2.56 4.35 -14.36
C VAL A 62 3.68 4.84 -15.29
N ARG A 63 4.22 3.99 -16.17
CA ARG A 63 5.28 4.41 -17.12
C ARG A 63 4.82 5.45 -18.14
N PHE A 64 3.53 5.47 -18.48
CA PHE A 64 2.99 6.49 -19.38
C PHE A 64 2.97 7.86 -18.70
N LEU A 65 2.51 7.93 -17.45
CA LEU A 65 2.45 9.17 -16.69
C LEU A 65 3.85 9.58 -16.22
N HIS A 66 4.58 8.65 -15.61
CA HIS A 66 5.85 8.81 -14.92
C HIS A 66 6.95 7.97 -15.60
N PRO A 67 7.61 8.48 -16.65
CA PRO A 67 8.47 7.69 -17.52
C PRO A 67 9.72 7.12 -16.84
N ASN A 68 10.24 7.78 -15.80
CA ASN A 68 11.40 7.30 -15.04
C ASN A 68 11.03 6.58 -13.73
N ALA A 69 9.75 6.42 -13.43
CA ALA A 69 9.31 5.67 -12.26
C ALA A 69 9.26 4.16 -12.57
N ASP A 70 9.81 3.34 -11.69
CA ASP A 70 9.60 1.90 -11.72
C ASP A 70 8.26 1.54 -11.06
N LYS A 71 8.01 2.11 -9.87
CA LYS A 71 6.81 1.86 -9.05
C LYS A 71 6.21 3.16 -8.54
N CYS A 72 4.90 3.23 -8.49
CA CYS A 72 4.17 4.28 -7.80
C CYS A 72 3.16 3.68 -6.83
N TYR A 73 2.95 4.39 -5.73
CA TYR A 73 2.05 4.02 -4.65
C TYR A 73 1.09 5.17 -4.40
N HIS A 74 -0.15 4.85 -4.07
CA HIS A 74 -1.20 5.80 -3.74
C HIS A 74 -1.52 5.71 -2.26
N GLN A 75 -1.80 6.84 -1.63
CA GLN A 75 -2.36 6.88 -0.29
C GLN A 75 -3.68 6.11 -0.23
N GLN A 76 -3.78 5.20 0.73
CA GLN A 76 -5.06 4.61 1.12
C GLN A 76 -5.88 5.69 1.81
N THR A 77 -6.91 6.20 1.14
CA THR A 77 -7.71 7.32 1.65
C THR A 77 -8.58 6.87 2.82
N THR A 78 -8.09 7.07 4.05
CA THR A 78 -8.84 6.78 5.29
C THR A 78 -9.63 7.99 5.81
N VAL A 79 -9.34 9.21 5.32
CA VAL A 79 -9.93 10.44 5.84
C VAL A 79 -10.98 11.02 4.88
N ARG A 80 -12.23 11.10 5.36
CA ARG A 80 -13.43 11.50 4.60
C ARG A 80 -13.44 12.98 4.18
N THR A 81 -12.48 13.81 4.60
CA THR A 81 -12.72 15.25 4.69
C THR A 81 -12.39 16.08 3.45
N GLN A 82 -11.58 15.61 2.49
CA GLN A 82 -11.25 16.43 1.30
C GLN A 82 -11.14 15.69 -0.03
N GLY A 83 -11.14 14.35 -0.04
CA GLY A 83 -11.01 13.57 -1.27
C GLY A 83 -9.65 13.69 -1.96
N SER A 84 -8.65 14.33 -1.36
CA SER A 84 -7.28 14.38 -1.87
C SER A 84 -6.52 13.08 -1.59
N SER A 85 -5.50 12.77 -2.40
CA SER A 85 -4.62 11.60 -2.24
C SER A 85 -3.17 12.01 -2.52
N ASN A 86 -2.22 11.17 -2.15
CA ASN A 86 -0.81 11.32 -2.46
C ASN A 86 -0.35 10.18 -3.36
N GLU A 87 0.29 10.49 -4.49
CA GLU A 87 1.04 9.50 -5.27
C GLU A 87 2.54 9.63 -5.01
N CYS A 88 3.17 8.54 -4.59
CA CYS A 88 4.61 8.44 -4.33
C CYS A 88 5.25 7.55 -5.39
N CYS A 89 6.15 8.10 -6.21
CA CYS A 89 6.83 7.36 -7.28
C CYS A 89 8.32 7.19 -7.00
N TYR A 90 8.83 6.00 -7.30
CA TYR A 90 10.19 5.59 -7.03
C TYR A 90 10.91 5.15 -8.30
N ASP A 91 12.19 5.50 -8.41
CA ASP A 91 13.03 5.10 -9.53
C ASP A 91 13.49 3.63 -9.43
N THR A 92 14.30 3.17 -10.39
CA THR A 92 14.82 1.79 -10.36
C THR A 92 15.83 1.53 -9.24
N SER A 93 16.34 2.58 -8.61
CA SER A 93 17.21 2.51 -7.42
C SER A 93 16.39 2.49 -6.13
N GLY A 94 15.07 2.64 -6.20
CA GLY A 94 14.17 2.70 -5.06
C GLY A 94 14.11 4.06 -4.36
N GLN A 95 14.59 5.12 -5.01
CA GLN A 95 14.60 6.48 -4.46
C GLN A 95 13.35 7.25 -4.85
N LEU A 96 12.82 8.06 -3.92
CA LEU A 96 11.67 8.92 -4.18
C LEU A 96 11.98 9.95 -5.27
N ILE A 97 11.18 9.96 -6.33
CA ILE A 97 11.27 10.91 -7.42
C ILE A 97 10.38 12.10 -7.11
N ILE A 98 10.90 13.32 -7.27
CA ILE A 98 10.13 14.54 -7.12
C ILE A 98 10.15 15.40 -8.38
N GLY A 99 9.06 16.13 -8.58
CA GLY A 99 8.93 17.08 -9.67
C GLY A 99 8.68 16.43 -11.03
N PRO A 100 8.55 17.26 -12.08
CA PRO A 100 8.30 16.77 -13.42
C PRO A 100 9.47 15.96 -13.95
N THR A 101 9.29 15.13 -14.98
CA THR A 101 7.99 14.57 -15.44
C THR A 101 7.67 13.22 -14.78
N SER A 102 8.44 12.80 -13.78
CA SER A 102 8.38 11.42 -13.26
C SER A 102 8.08 11.31 -11.77
N GLY A 103 8.07 12.43 -11.04
CA GLY A 103 7.69 12.44 -9.64
C GLY A 103 6.21 12.15 -9.46
N GLY A 104 5.88 11.51 -8.35
CA GLY A 104 4.47 11.45 -7.95
C GLY A 104 3.95 12.84 -7.58
N SER A 105 2.63 13.01 -7.53
CA SER A 105 2.01 14.28 -7.18
C SER A 105 0.90 14.08 -6.15
N VAL A 106 0.60 15.13 -5.40
CA VAL A 106 -0.66 15.20 -4.67
C VAL A 106 -1.82 15.30 -5.66
N ASP A 107 -2.86 14.53 -5.42
CA ASP A 107 -4.10 14.53 -6.20
C ASP A 107 -5.17 15.30 -5.44
N LYS A 108 -5.95 16.10 -6.18
CA LYS A 108 -7.12 16.79 -5.62
C LYS A 108 -8.29 15.83 -5.43
N ALA A 109 -8.40 14.82 -6.28
CA ALA A 109 -9.40 13.77 -6.19
C ALA A 109 -8.75 12.39 -6.16
N SER A 110 -9.03 11.61 -5.12
CA SER A 110 -8.44 10.30 -4.88
C SER A 110 -8.90 9.31 -5.96
N PRO A 111 -7.99 8.51 -6.54
CA PRO A 111 -8.35 7.46 -7.48
C PRO A 111 -9.15 6.32 -6.82
N ILE A 112 -9.10 6.20 -5.50
CA ILE A 112 -9.75 5.14 -4.72
C ILE A 112 -11.09 5.65 -4.13
N GLY A 113 -11.21 6.97 -3.90
CA GLY A 113 -12.39 7.59 -3.29
C GLY A 113 -12.36 7.55 -1.77
N SER A 114 -13.23 8.35 -1.13
CA SER A 114 -13.35 8.44 0.33
C SER A 114 -14.54 7.67 0.92
N ASP A 115 -15.35 7.03 0.07
CA ASP A 115 -16.56 6.29 0.46
C ASP A 115 -16.97 5.30 -0.65
N SER A 116 -17.27 4.05 -0.29
CA SER A 116 -17.65 2.97 -1.21
C SER A 116 -18.95 3.23 -1.97
N SER A 117 -19.71 4.26 -1.57
CA SER A 117 -21.00 4.63 -2.12
C SER A 117 -20.93 5.24 -3.54
N ASN A 118 -19.77 5.72 -4.02
CA ASN A 118 -19.66 6.35 -5.36
C ASN A 118 -18.26 6.28 -6.02
N TYR A 119 -17.60 5.11 -6.01
CA TYR A 119 -16.29 4.86 -6.66
C TYR A 119 -16.16 5.43 -8.08
N LEU A 120 -17.22 5.28 -8.91
CA LEU A 120 -17.20 5.79 -10.28
C LEU A 120 -17.09 7.32 -10.35
N SER A 121 -17.70 8.03 -9.40
CA SER A 121 -17.61 9.49 -9.34
C SER A 121 -16.22 9.97 -8.93
N SER A 122 -15.58 9.24 -8.00
CA SER A 122 -14.21 9.51 -7.56
C SER A 122 -13.22 9.30 -8.71
N LEU A 123 -13.35 8.19 -9.43
CA LEU A 123 -12.53 7.91 -10.60
C LEU A 123 -12.68 8.96 -11.70
N LEU A 124 -13.91 9.40 -11.98
CA LEU A 124 -14.17 10.47 -12.96
C LEU A 124 -13.60 11.81 -12.49
N SER A 125 -13.71 12.11 -11.20
CA SER A 125 -13.16 13.34 -10.62
C SER A 125 -11.63 13.35 -10.70
N HIS A 126 -10.96 12.26 -10.30
CA HIS A 126 -9.51 12.10 -10.43
C HIS A 126 -9.06 12.22 -11.90
N GLN A 127 -9.79 11.62 -12.83
CA GLN A 127 -9.51 11.77 -14.26
C GLN A 127 -9.58 13.24 -14.70
N GLN A 128 -10.59 13.97 -14.24
CA GLN A 128 -10.83 15.35 -14.66
C GLN A 128 -9.93 16.38 -13.99
N GLU A 129 -9.68 16.23 -12.69
CA GLU A 129 -9.00 17.21 -11.85
C GLU A 129 -7.48 17.03 -11.81
N ASP A 130 -6.97 15.82 -12.10
CA ASP A 130 -5.56 15.46 -11.92
C ASP A 130 -4.97 14.87 -13.23
N ILE A 131 -5.56 13.81 -13.80
CA ILE A 131 -4.99 13.12 -14.97
C ILE A 131 -5.06 13.95 -16.27
N LEU A 132 -6.21 14.57 -16.58
CA LEU A 132 -6.35 15.38 -17.80
C LEU A 132 -5.42 16.62 -17.80
N PRO A 133 -5.33 17.41 -16.71
CA PRO A 133 -4.35 18.48 -16.60
C PRO A 133 -2.91 18.00 -16.79
N TYR A 134 -2.56 16.84 -16.20
CA TYR A 134 -1.24 16.24 -16.39
C TYR A 134 -0.97 15.94 -17.88
N ILE A 135 -1.93 15.32 -18.57
CA ILE A 135 -1.80 15.04 -20.00
C ILE A 135 -1.61 16.35 -20.79
N HIS A 136 -2.41 17.38 -20.53
CA HIS A 136 -2.31 18.65 -21.25
C HIS A 136 -0.98 19.37 -21.00
N CYS A 137 -0.57 19.48 -19.73
CA CYS A 137 0.61 20.25 -19.33
C CYS A 137 1.94 19.51 -19.52
N CYS A 138 1.98 18.19 -19.24
CA CYS A 138 3.22 17.42 -19.19
C CYS A 138 3.44 16.54 -20.43
N LYS A 139 2.39 15.90 -20.97
CA LYS A 139 2.53 15.00 -22.15
C LYS A 139 2.27 15.68 -23.48
N GLY A 140 1.26 16.55 -23.55
CA GLY A 140 0.84 17.23 -24.77
C GLY A 140 1.64 18.48 -25.06
N SER A 141 1.77 19.39 -24.08
CA SER A 141 2.55 20.63 -24.22
C SER A 141 4.06 20.39 -24.16
N MET A 142 4.52 19.39 -23.40
CA MET A 142 5.93 19.04 -23.10
C MET A 142 6.76 20.14 -22.40
N THR A 143 6.40 21.42 -22.49
CA THR A 143 7.14 22.55 -21.91
C THR A 143 6.50 23.14 -20.65
N ASN A 144 5.23 22.83 -20.39
CA ASN A 144 4.44 23.50 -19.35
C ASN A 144 4.22 22.63 -18.10
N CYS A 145 4.98 21.52 -17.95
CA CYS A 145 4.78 20.59 -16.85
C CYS A 145 4.99 21.23 -15.47
N ASN A 146 5.87 22.24 -15.38
CA ASN A 146 6.04 23.03 -14.16
C ASN A 146 4.74 23.71 -13.69
N GLU A 147 3.82 24.06 -14.59
CA GLU A 147 2.54 24.65 -14.20
C GLU A 147 1.62 23.61 -13.53
N TYR A 148 1.73 22.34 -13.90
CA TYR A 148 1.05 21.25 -13.21
C TYR A 148 1.62 21.06 -11.80
N TYR A 149 2.94 20.88 -11.68
CA TYR A 149 3.59 20.62 -10.39
C TYR A 149 3.53 21.80 -9.40
N LYS A 150 3.29 23.03 -9.86
CA LYS A 150 2.95 24.15 -8.95
C LYS A 150 1.61 23.98 -8.24
N ARG A 151 0.67 23.23 -8.83
CA ARG A 151 -0.71 23.02 -8.34
C ARG A 151 -0.95 21.60 -7.80
N ARG A 152 -0.07 20.68 -8.19
CA ARG A 152 0.00 19.27 -7.77
C ARG A 152 1.47 18.93 -7.42
N PRO A 153 2.05 19.58 -6.39
CA PRO A 153 3.45 19.36 -6.04
C PRO A 153 3.69 17.91 -5.60
N SER A 154 4.92 17.45 -5.79
CA SER A 154 5.37 16.19 -5.20
C SER A 154 5.59 16.34 -3.71
N ASP A 155 5.28 15.30 -2.94
CA ASP A 155 5.80 15.19 -1.59
C ASP A 155 7.26 14.72 -1.62
N ASN A 156 8.15 15.49 -1.01
CA ASN A 156 9.58 15.18 -0.91
C ASN A 156 9.96 14.28 0.29
N GLY A 157 8.97 13.78 1.03
CA GLY A 157 9.14 12.82 2.13
C GLY A 157 9.71 13.38 3.42
N THR A 158 9.92 14.70 3.51
CA THR A 158 10.43 15.35 4.74
C THR A 158 9.49 15.26 5.94
N ALA A 159 8.21 15.00 5.72
CA ALA A 159 7.22 14.77 6.78
C ALA A 159 7.12 13.29 7.19
N TYR A 160 7.79 12.38 6.48
CA TYR A 160 7.71 10.95 6.77
C TYR A 160 8.46 10.62 8.06
N VAL A 161 7.71 10.10 9.02
CA VAL A 161 8.23 9.48 10.23
C VAL A 161 7.96 7.99 10.09
N PRO A 162 8.99 7.15 9.94
CA PRO A 162 8.79 5.71 9.83
C PRO A 162 8.10 5.20 11.10
N PRO A 163 6.99 4.44 11.01
CA PRO A 163 6.44 3.82 12.20
C PRO A 163 7.39 2.72 12.69
N ILE A 164 7.42 2.55 14.02
CA ILE A 164 8.11 1.45 14.69
C ILE A 164 7.02 0.51 15.19
N PRO A 165 6.80 -0.64 14.53
CA PRO A 165 5.76 -1.55 14.95
C PRO A 165 6.17 -2.32 16.22
N ALA A 166 5.18 -2.70 17.03
CA ALA A 166 5.29 -3.74 18.05
C ALA A 166 5.15 -5.13 17.41
N TRP A 167 5.75 -6.13 18.04
CA TRP A 167 5.88 -7.48 17.48
C TRP A 167 5.56 -8.56 18.50
N THR A 168 5.04 -9.68 18.02
CA THR A 168 5.18 -10.96 18.70
C THR A 168 5.81 -11.98 17.77
N ILE A 169 6.81 -12.71 18.26
CA ILE A 169 7.52 -13.76 17.52
C ILE A 169 7.60 -15.03 18.36
N GLY A 170 7.53 -16.21 17.75
CA GLY A 170 7.81 -17.46 18.48
C GLY A 170 6.78 -17.83 19.55
N ASP A 171 7.26 -18.30 20.71
CA ASP A 171 6.45 -18.80 21.84
C ASP A 171 6.38 -17.85 23.05
N PRO A 172 5.38 -16.97 23.01
CA PRO A 172 5.60 -15.69 22.38
C PRO A 172 6.65 -14.84 23.11
N HIS A 173 7.65 -14.39 22.35
CA HIS A 173 8.40 -13.18 22.65
C HIS A 173 7.61 -11.97 22.18
N ILE A 174 7.55 -10.95 23.02
CA ILE A 174 6.87 -9.70 22.75
C ILE A 174 7.92 -8.59 22.67
N ILE A 175 7.77 -7.75 21.66
CA ILE A 175 8.52 -6.51 21.49
C ILE A 175 7.48 -5.39 21.55
N THR A 176 7.58 -4.56 22.58
CA THR A 176 6.60 -3.50 22.88
C THR A 176 6.64 -2.37 21.86
N LEU A 177 5.70 -1.43 21.98
CA LEU A 177 5.64 -0.24 21.12
C LEU A 177 6.89 0.63 21.25
N ASP A 178 7.58 0.56 22.40
CA ASP A 178 8.84 1.25 22.69
C ASP A 178 10.07 0.32 22.67
N GLN A 179 9.93 -0.83 22.02
CA GLN A 179 11.01 -1.75 21.64
C GLN A 179 11.63 -2.53 22.81
N TYR A 180 10.97 -2.59 23.96
CA TYR A 180 11.35 -3.50 25.04
C TYR A 180 11.04 -4.95 24.66
N LYS A 181 12.01 -5.85 24.82
CA LYS A 181 11.90 -7.26 24.42
C LYS A 181 11.78 -8.16 25.65
N TYR A 182 10.79 -9.03 25.68
CA TYR A 182 10.61 -10.00 26.77
C TYR A 182 9.85 -11.25 26.30
N THR A 183 9.88 -12.32 27.12
CA THR A 183 9.13 -13.56 26.88
C THR A 183 7.95 -13.66 27.82
N PHE A 184 6.77 -14.04 27.32
CA PHE A 184 5.61 -14.29 28.17
C PHE A 184 4.74 -15.40 27.63
N ASN A 185 4.67 -16.52 28.36
CA ASN A 185 3.90 -17.69 27.96
C ASN A 185 2.61 -17.82 28.77
N GLY A 186 1.48 -17.38 28.22
CA GLY A 186 0.16 -17.45 28.84
C GLY A 186 -0.75 -18.53 28.23
N LYS A 187 -1.86 -18.84 28.90
CA LYS A 187 -2.94 -19.68 28.35
C LYS A 187 -4.28 -19.00 28.54
N GLY A 188 -4.81 -18.46 27.45
CA GLY A 188 -6.00 -17.63 27.49
C GLY A 188 -6.01 -16.54 26.44
N GLU A 189 -6.93 -15.60 26.63
CA GLU A 189 -7.06 -14.41 25.80
C GLU A 189 -6.53 -13.23 26.60
N PHE A 190 -5.68 -12.42 25.97
CA PHE A 190 -4.95 -11.33 26.62
C PHE A 190 -5.14 -10.04 25.84
N ILE A 191 -5.17 -8.93 26.57
CA ILE A 191 -5.12 -7.59 25.98
C ILE A 191 -3.66 -7.31 25.57
N LEU A 192 -3.41 -7.23 24.27
CA LEU A 192 -2.10 -6.85 23.75
C LEU A 192 -1.96 -5.32 23.75
N ILE A 193 -2.99 -4.64 23.25
CA ILE A 193 -3.10 -3.18 23.27
C ILE A 193 -4.57 -2.83 23.55
N GLU A 194 -4.81 -1.89 24.44
CA GLU A 194 -6.06 -1.14 24.51
C GLU A 194 -5.75 0.35 24.69
N THR A 195 -6.70 1.18 24.31
CA THR A 195 -6.59 2.64 24.42
C THR A 195 -7.62 3.18 25.41
N ASP A 196 -7.27 4.24 26.12
CA ASP A 196 -8.14 4.82 27.16
C ASP A 196 -9.51 5.28 26.66
N ASP A 197 -9.60 5.67 25.38
CA ASP A 197 -10.82 6.12 24.71
C ASP A 197 -11.44 5.05 23.80
N GLU A 198 -10.93 3.82 23.86
CA GLU A 198 -11.38 2.68 23.05
C GLU A 198 -11.22 2.91 21.53
N SER A 199 -10.38 3.89 21.14
CA SER A 199 -10.10 4.19 19.72
C SER A 199 -9.42 3.04 18.98
N PHE A 200 -8.77 2.13 19.70
CA PHE A 200 -8.21 0.89 19.19
C PHE A 200 -8.03 -0.14 20.32
N THR A 201 -8.40 -1.39 20.05
CA THR A 201 -8.18 -2.54 20.93
C THR A 201 -7.68 -3.74 20.12
N LEU A 202 -6.66 -4.41 20.65
CA LEU A 202 -6.03 -5.61 20.10
C LEU A 202 -5.92 -6.68 21.19
N GLN A 203 -6.41 -7.87 20.89
CA GLN A 203 -6.37 -9.02 21.78
C GLN A 203 -5.74 -10.22 21.09
N GLY A 204 -5.00 -11.03 21.84
CA GLY A 204 -4.35 -12.23 21.36
C GLY A 204 -4.76 -13.44 22.18
N ARG A 205 -4.96 -14.58 21.50
CA ARG A 205 -5.26 -15.87 22.14
C ARG A 205 -4.03 -16.76 22.10
N MET A 206 -3.55 -17.12 23.28
CA MET A 206 -2.44 -18.05 23.47
C MET A 206 -2.99 -19.42 23.89
N MET A 207 -2.46 -20.47 23.28
CA MET A 207 -2.79 -21.85 23.61
C MET A 207 -1.53 -22.64 23.93
N GLU A 208 -1.67 -23.56 24.87
CA GLU A 208 -0.62 -24.50 25.28
C GLU A 208 -0.13 -25.37 24.11
N THR A 209 1.18 -25.56 24.04
CA THR A 209 1.85 -26.46 23.09
C THR A 209 1.74 -27.92 23.54
N GLN A 210 2.09 -28.88 22.69
CA GLN A 210 1.93 -30.32 23.01
C GLN A 210 2.74 -30.78 24.24
N ASN A 211 3.86 -30.13 24.55
CA ASN A 211 4.70 -30.45 25.72
C ASN A 211 4.16 -29.87 27.03
N GLY A 212 3.18 -28.97 26.97
CA GLY A 212 2.48 -28.41 28.13
C GLY A 212 3.24 -27.36 28.94
N THR A 213 4.45 -27.01 28.50
CA THR A 213 5.35 -26.09 29.22
C THR A 213 5.48 -24.71 28.57
N ALA A 214 4.93 -24.54 27.38
CA ALA A 214 4.98 -23.31 26.59
C ALA A 214 3.66 -23.10 25.85
N SER A 215 3.47 -21.91 25.30
CA SER A 215 2.25 -21.48 24.62
C SER A 215 2.57 -20.79 23.30
N VAL A 216 1.62 -20.77 22.37
CA VAL A 216 1.75 -20.07 21.08
C VAL A 216 0.47 -19.30 20.76
N PHE A 217 0.58 -18.23 19.97
CA PHE A 217 -0.59 -17.54 19.46
C PHE A 217 -1.34 -18.41 18.45
N THR A 218 -2.66 -18.49 18.61
CA THR A 218 -3.56 -19.21 17.69
C THR A 218 -4.65 -18.33 17.08
N ALA A 219 -4.90 -17.17 17.69
CA ALA A 219 -5.78 -16.16 17.13
C ALA A 219 -5.37 -14.76 17.60
N VAL A 220 -5.71 -13.76 16.80
CA VAL A 220 -5.60 -12.33 17.13
C VAL A 220 -6.87 -11.64 16.64
N VAL A 221 -7.37 -10.66 17.40
CA VAL A 221 -8.55 -9.87 17.03
C VAL A 221 -8.30 -8.40 17.32
N ALA A 222 -8.70 -7.53 16.40
CA ALA A 222 -8.58 -6.09 16.53
C ALA A 222 -9.86 -5.38 16.11
N LYS A 223 -10.15 -4.25 16.77
CA LYS A 223 -11.34 -3.44 16.51
C LYS A 223 -11.12 -1.99 16.98
N THR A 224 -11.78 -1.03 16.33
CA THR A 224 -12.00 0.34 16.84
C THR A 224 -13.47 0.50 17.24
N ASN A 225 -13.83 1.59 17.93
CA ASN A 225 -15.22 1.84 18.35
C ASN A 225 -16.26 1.64 17.24
N ASP A 226 -15.97 2.14 16.04
CA ASP A 226 -16.92 2.16 14.92
C ASP A 226 -16.59 1.13 13.83
N SER A 227 -15.41 0.48 13.87
CA SER A 227 -15.04 -0.47 12.82
C SER A 227 -15.73 -1.82 12.97
N SER A 228 -15.77 -2.56 11.86
CA SER A 228 -15.95 -4.01 11.94
C SER A 228 -14.80 -4.67 12.72
N GLY A 229 -15.11 -5.73 13.48
CA GLY A 229 -14.10 -6.51 14.20
C GLY A 229 -13.40 -7.48 13.26
N VAL A 230 -12.07 -7.49 13.27
CA VAL A 230 -11.24 -8.35 12.40
C VAL A 230 -10.51 -9.37 13.26
N GLN A 231 -10.73 -10.65 12.99
CA GLN A 231 -10.09 -11.78 13.68
C GLN A 231 -9.31 -12.63 12.68
N PHE A 232 -8.04 -12.88 12.98
CA PHE A 232 -7.23 -13.89 12.29
C PHE A 232 -7.10 -15.09 13.22
N GLU A 233 -7.45 -16.28 12.73
CA GLU A 233 -7.50 -17.47 13.57
C GLU A 233 -7.05 -18.72 12.79
N ILE A 234 -6.38 -19.62 13.50
CA ILE A 234 -6.10 -20.96 13.01
C ILE A 234 -7.28 -21.87 13.38
N LYS A 235 -8.00 -22.33 12.36
CA LYS A 235 -9.09 -23.29 12.50
C LYS A 235 -8.62 -24.69 12.15
N VAL A 236 -9.12 -25.67 12.90
CA VAL A 236 -8.89 -27.09 12.62
C VAL A 236 -10.23 -27.75 12.32
N LYS A 237 -10.43 -28.18 11.07
CA LYS A 237 -11.65 -28.82 10.61
C LYS A 237 -11.33 -30.14 9.91
N TYR A 238 -11.90 -31.24 10.39
CA TYR A 238 -11.62 -32.60 9.87
C TYR A 238 -10.12 -32.92 9.75
N SER A 239 -9.32 -32.50 10.75
CA SER A 239 -7.86 -32.65 10.78
C SER A 239 -7.09 -31.84 9.73
N ILE A 240 -7.74 -30.87 9.09
CA ILE A 240 -7.10 -29.88 8.22
C ILE A 240 -7.00 -28.57 9.01
N THR A 241 -5.78 -28.05 9.10
CA THR A 241 -5.50 -26.74 9.70
C THR A 241 -5.57 -25.67 8.61
N SER A 242 -6.33 -24.61 8.85
CA SER A 242 -6.48 -23.46 7.95
C SER A 242 -6.33 -22.16 8.73
N PHE A 243 -5.51 -21.25 8.22
CA PHE A 243 -5.46 -19.87 8.72
C PHE A 243 -6.54 -19.06 8.00
N VAL A 244 -7.43 -18.43 8.75
CA VAL A 244 -8.58 -17.71 8.20
C VAL A 244 -8.67 -16.27 8.71
N CYS A 245 -9.21 -15.41 7.87
CA CYS A 245 -9.60 -14.05 8.22
C CYS A 245 -11.11 -13.98 8.39
N LEU A 246 -11.56 -13.50 9.54
CA LEU A 246 -12.97 -13.31 9.88
C LEU A 246 -13.26 -11.81 10.06
N VAL A 247 -14.33 -11.32 9.44
CA VAL A 247 -14.86 -9.97 9.70
C VAL A 247 -16.24 -10.11 10.30
N ASN A 248 -16.43 -9.63 11.54
CA ASN A 248 -17.65 -9.83 12.32
C ASN A 248 -18.11 -11.30 12.39
N GLY A 249 -17.16 -12.25 12.32
CA GLY A 249 -17.40 -13.69 12.43
C GLY A 249 -17.60 -14.41 11.11
N GLU A 250 -17.67 -13.70 9.99
CA GLU A 250 -17.78 -14.28 8.65
C GLU A 250 -16.40 -14.42 7.99
N GLU A 251 -16.13 -15.59 7.42
CA GLU A 251 -14.87 -15.90 6.72
C GLU A 251 -14.79 -15.18 5.37
N ILE A 252 -13.69 -14.45 5.16
CA ILE A 252 -13.46 -13.66 3.95
C ILE A 252 -12.70 -14.47 2.91
N ASP A 253 -13.23 -14.49 1.67
CA ASP A 253 -12.60 -15.14 0.53
C ASP A 253 -11.72 -14.16 -0.26
N PHE A 254 -10.41 -14.42 -0.30
CA PHE A 254 -9.42 -13.65 -1.06
C PHE A 254 -9.04 -14.29 -2.41
N SER A 255 -9.81 -15.28 -2.89
CA SER A 255 -9.51 -15.99 -4.14
C SER A 255 -9.55 -15.10 -5.39
N GLU A 256 -10.53 -14.19 -5.46
CA GLU A 256 -10.70 -13.25 -6.57
C GLU A 256 -10.10 -11.86 -6.28
N ILE A 257 -10.25 -11.37 -5.05
CA ILE A 257 -9.88 -10.01 -4.64
C ILE A 257 -9.02 -10.08 -3.38
N LYS A 258 -7.77 -9.62 -3.48
CA LYS A 258 -6.77 -9.69 -2.38
C LYS A 258 -6.91 -8.63 -1.29
N SER A 259 -7.78 -7.64 -1.48
CA SER A 259 -8.03 -6.58 -0.50
C SER A 259 -9.49 -6.14 -0.57
N GLN A 260 -10.16 -6.07 0.58
CA GLN A 260 -11.59 -5.82 0.69
C GLN A 260 -11.86 -4.82 1.82
N GLU A 261 -12.75 -3.87 1.56
CA GLU A 261 -13.11 -2.80 2.50
C GLU A 261 -14.40 -3.13 3.25
N PHE A 262 -14.41 -2.82 4.55
CA PHE A 262 -15.51 -2.95 5.48
C PHE A 262 -15.64 -1.66 6.29
N ASP A 263 -16.59 -1.59 7.21
CA ASP A 263 -16.81 -0.41 8.06
C ASP A 263 -15.52 -0.06 8.82
N ASP A 264 -14.93 1.09 8.46
CA ASP A 264 -13.70 1.68 9.02
C ASP A 264 -12.48 0.74 9.11
N VAL A 265 -12.43 -0.30 8.28
CA VAL A 265 -11.29 -1.23 8.17
C VAL A 265 -11.18 -1.84 6.77
N THR A 266 -9.95 -1.98 6.27
CA THR A 266 -9.63 -2.73 5.05
C THR A 266 -8.83 -3.96 5.42
N VAL A 267 -9.27 -5.14 5.00
CA VAL A 267 -8.54 -6.41 5.19
C VAL A 267 -7.91 -6.87 3.89
N TYR A 268 -6.77 -7.54 3.98
CA TYR A 268 -6.02 -7.99 2.80
C TYR A 268 -5.20 -9.24 3.05
N GLU A 269 -4.93 -9.99 1.98
CA GLU A 269 -4.04 -11.14 1.95
C GLU A 269 -2.77 -10.78 1.17
N THR A 270 -1.62 -10.77 1.86
CA THR A 270 -0.32 -10.52 1.22
C THR A 270 0.28 -11.80 0.66
N SER A 271 0.05 -12.92 1.34
CA SER A 271 0.44 -14.27 0.92
C SER A 271 -0.56 -15.27 1.50
N ASN A 272 -0.57 -16.52 1.02
CA ASN A 272 -1.52 -17.56 1.48
C ASN A 272 -1.54 -17.77 3.01
N ASN A 273 -0.49 -17.35 3.72
CA ASN A 273 -0.35 -17.50 5.17
C ASN A 273 -0.17 -16.15 5.88
N THR A 274 -0.51 -15.03 5.24
CA THR A 274 -0.32 -13.70 5.82
C THR A 274 -1.52 -12.81 5.54
N PHE A 275 -2.24 -12.46 6.61
CA PHE A 275 -3.35 -11.52 6.56
C PHE A 275 -2.97 -10.22 7.23
N GLY A 276 -3.54 -9.12 6.75
CA GLY A 276 -3.42 -7.82 7.37
C GLY A 276 -4.74 -7.05 7.38
N ALA A 277 -4.81 -6.07 8.27
CA ALA A 277 -5.91 -5.15 8.42
C ALA A 277 -5.37 -3.74 8.66
N THR A 278 -5.89 -2.76 7.93
CA THR A 278 -5.60 -1.33 8.10
C THR A 278 -6.90 -0.62 8.51
N PHE A 279 -6.88 0.08 9.64
CA PHE A 279 -8.02 0.82 10.18
C PHE A 279 -7.99 2.28 9.73
N THR A 280 -9.14 2.94 9.68
CA THR A 280 -9.22 4.33 9.20
C THR A 280 -8.52 5.34 10.11
N ASN A 281 -8.34 5.01 11.39
CA ASN A 281 -7.54 5.78 12.34
C ASN A 281 -6.02 5.64 12.13
N GLY A 282 -5.59 4.87 11.12
CA GLY A 282 -4.19 4.64 10.74
C GLY A 282 -3.50 3.48 11.46
N ALA A 283 -4.16 2.85 12.44
CA ALA A 283 -3.64 1.62 13.05
C ALA A 283 -3.62 0.48 12.02
N TYR A 284 -2.63 -0.40 12.10
CA TYR A 284 -2.61 -1.62 11.29
C TYR A 284 -2.14 -2.84 12.08
N LEU A 285 -2.61 -4.00 11.63
CA LEU A 285 -2.28 -5.31 12.16
C LEU A 285 -1.92 -6.24 11.00
N GLN A 286 -0.88 -7.04 11.15
CA GLN A 286 -0.55 -8.16 10.28
C GLN A 286 -0.27 -9.40 11.12
N ALA A 287 -0.71 -10.56 10.65
CA ALA A 287 -0.40 -11.83 11.27
C ALA A 287 0.05 -12.85 10.21
N GLN A 288 1.09 -13.61 10.53
CA GLN A 288 1.63 -14.68 9.71
C GLN A 288 1.47 -16.03 10.42
N GLU A 289 0.95 -17.02 9.70
CA GLU A 289 0.89 -18.40 10.15
C GLU A 289 2.09 -19.21 9.65
N GLN A 290 2.62 -20.06 10.52
CA GLN A 290 3.62 -21.06 10.18
C GLN A 290 3.41 -22.33 11.00
N ASN A 291 3.27 -23.48 10.34
CA ASN A 291 3.27 -24.80 10.98
C ASN A 291 2.28 -24.97 12.15
N GLY A 292 1.09 -24.38 12.03
CA GLY A 292 -0.04 -24.53 12.95
C GLY A 292 -0.07 -23.54 14.11
N PHE A 293 0.72 -22.47 14.07
CA PHE A 293 0.66 -21.35 15.01
C PHE A 293 0.89 -20.02 14.30
N ILE A 294 0.46 -18.92 14.92
CA ILE A 294 0.74 -17.56 14.42
C ILE A 294 2.16 -17.23 14.87
N SER A 295 3.11 -17.28 13.93
CA SER A 295 4.53 -17.08 14.21
C SER A 295 4.96 -15.63 14.26
N LEU A 296 4.16 -14.74 13.68
CA LEU A 296 4.40 -13.32 13.64
C LEU A 296 3.09 -12.55 13.83
N ILE A 297 3.08 -11.60 14.75
CA ILE A 297 2.07 -10.54 14.79
C ILE A 297 2.83 -9.21 14.75
N THR A 298 2.43 -8.33 13.85
CA THR A 298 3.03 -7.00 13.68
C THR A 298 1.94 -5.96 13.78
N VAL A 299 2.14 -4.96 14.64
CA VAL A 299 1.14 -3.91 14.90
C VAL A 299 1.83 -2.57 14.82
N GLY A 300 1.32 -1.66 14.00
CA GLY A 300 1.80 -0.28 13.96
C GLY A 300 0.70 0.69 14.30
N LEU A 301 1.03 1.66 15.15
CA LEU A 301 0.14 2.73 15.56
C LEU A 301 0.71 4.08 15.12
N PRO A 302 -0.11 4.99 14.56
CA PRO A 302 0.33 6.34 14.26
C PRO A 302 0.58 7.13 15.56
N LYS A 303 1.34 8.23 15.44
CA LYS A 303 1.70 9.11 16.57
C LYS A 303 0.48 9.69 17.32
N SER A 304 -0.72 9.66 16.74
CA SER A 304 -1.97 10.04 17.42
C SER A 304 -2.31 9.15 18.63
N PHE A 305 -1.69 7.97 18.74
CA PHE A 305 -1.81 7.03 19.88
C PHE A 305 -0.76 7.23 20.97
N TYR A 306 0.17 8.17 20.79
CA TYR A 306 1.26 8.41 21.74
C TYR A 306 0.73 8.81 23.12
N ASN A 307 1.22 8.18 24.19
CA ASN A 307 0.75 8.26 25.59
C ASN A 307 -0.70 7.78 25.83
N ARG A 308 -1.24 6.90 24.99
CA ARG A 308 -2.66 6.49 25.07
C ARG A 308 -2.89 4.98 25.09
N THR A 309 -1.82 4.19 25.06
CA THR A 309 -1.90 2.73 25.01
C THR A 309 -1.54 2.13 26.36
N ARG A 310 -2.04 0.91 26.57
CA ARG A 310 -1.67 0.03 27.67
C ARG A 310 -1.92 -1.42 27.24
N GLY A 311 -1.32 -2.39 27.92
CA GLY A 311 -1.44 -3.81 27.59
C GLY A 311 -0.10 -4.52 27.64
N LEU A 312 -0.04 -5.75 27.12
CA LEU A 312 1.22 -6.48 26.99
C LEU A 312 2.23 -5.76 26.07
N MET A 313 1.79 -4.92 25.14
CA MET A 313 2.70 -4.15 24.27
C MET A 313 3.05 -2.76 24.81
N GLY A 314 2.67 -2.45 26.05
CA GLY A 314 3.16 -1.27 26.78
C GLY A 314 2.51 0.07 26.43
N ILE A 315 3.13 1.15 26.89
CA ILE A 315 2.65 2.54 26.76
C ILE A 315 3.46 3.18 25.65
N PHE A 316 2.84 3.56 24.54
CA PHE A 316 3.56 4.11 23.40
C PHE A 316 4.00 5.54 23.67
N ASN A 317 5.21 5.74 24.20
CA ASN A 317 5.74 7.05 24.52
C ASN A 317 7.25 7.21 24.29
N GLY A 318 7.90 6.21 23.68
CA GLY A 318 9.34 6.16 23.48
C GLY A 318 10.16 5.87 24.74
N ASP A 319 9.54 5.43 25.83
CA ASP A 319 10.18 5.09 27.11
C ASP A 319 9.88 3.65 27.51
N MET A 320 10.85 2.76 27.32
CA MET A 320 10.71 1.35 27.67
C MET A 320 10.56 1.09 29.18
N ASP A 321 10.93 2.03 30.06
CA ASP A 321 10.92 1.83 31.52
C ASP A 321 9.49 1.66 32.09
N ASP A 322 8.45 2.09 31.37
CA ASP A 322 7.05 2.03 31.83
C ASP A 322 6.17 0.99 31.10
N ASP A 323 6.70 0.33 30.08
CA ASP A 323 5.99 -0.66 29.26
C ASP A 323 5.51 -1.87 30.07
N MET A 324 6.20 -2.17 31.17
CA MET A 324 5.95 -3.30 32.06
C MET A 324 4.99 -2.96 33.21
N THR A 325 3.97 -2.14 32.94
CA THR A 325 2.96 -1.73 33.93
C THR A 325 1.83 -2.76 34.05
N PRO A 326 1.62 -3.39 35.22
CA PRO A 326 0.52 -4.33 35.43
C PRO A 326 -0.87 -3.68 35.27
N LYS A 327 -1.86 -4.46 34.85
CA LYS A 327 -3.23 -3.96 34.67
C LYS A 327 -3.81 -3.45 36.00
N GLY A 328 -4.15 -2.16 36.04
CA GLY A 328 -4.73 -1.51 37.21
C GLY A 328 -3.72 -0.89 38.17
N ASP A 329 -2.42 -1.04 37.90
CA ASP A 329 -1.34 -0.39 38.65
C ASP A 329 -0.76 0.81 37.87
N THR A 330 0.08 1.60 38.55
CA THR A 330 0.80 2.74 37.96
C THR A 330 2.32 2.57 38.02
N GLU A 331 2.81 1.55 38.71
CA GLU A 331 4.23 1.31 38.90
C GLU A 331 4.67 0.15 37.99
N PRO A 332 5.62 0.37 37.06
CA PRO A 332 6.10 -0.69 36.19
C PRO A 332 7.03 -1.67 36.92
N LEU A 333 7.14 -2.88 36.40
CA LEU A 333 8.21 -3.79 36.81
C LEU A 333 9.58 -3.30 36.33
N PRO A 334 10.68 -3.56 37.07
CA PRO A 334 12.02 -3.27 36.59
C PRO A 334 12.37 -4.03 35.30
N LEU A 335 13.10 -3.40 34.37
CA LEU A 335 13.50 -3.97 33.07
C LEU A 335 14.32 -5.28 33.11
N ASN A 336 14.83 -5.69 34.27
CA ASN A 336 15.59 -6.95 34.43
C ASN A 336 14.85 -7.95 35.35
N SER A 337 13.52 -7.85 35.38
CA SER A 337 12.68 -8.79 36.11
C SER A 337 12.82 -10.20 35.53
N THR A 338 12.74 -11.22 36.40
CA THR A 338 12.80 -12.61 35.95
C THR A 338 11.56 -12.97 35.13
N LEU A 339 11.65 -13.98 34.27
CA LEU A 339 10.49 -14.46 33.50
C LEU A 339 9.32 -14.89 34.40
N GLN A 340 9.62 -15.43 35.59
CA GLN A 340 8.62 -15.73 36.60
C GLN A 340 7.90 -14.47 37.10
N THR A 341 8.65 -13.42 37.46
CA THR A 341 8.06 -12.16 37.92
C THR A 341 7.25 -11.49 36.80
N ILE A 342 7.77 -11.48 35.57
CA ILE A 342 7.05 -10.96 34.41
C ILE A 342 5.73 -11.72 34.23
N HIS A 343 5.73 -13.05 34.30
CA HIS A 343 4.52 -13.86 34.17
C HIS A 343 3.50 -13.58 35.27
N GLU A 344 3.92 -13.71 36.53
CA GLU A 344 3.03 -13.70 37.69
C GLU A 344 2.56 -12.30 38.09
N SER A 345 3.40 -11.28 37.93
CA SER A 345 3.14 -9.91 38.42
C SER A 345 2.74 -8.93 37.32
N PHE A 346 2.97 -9.24 36.04
CA PHE A 346 2.60 -8.37 34.92
C PHE A 346 1.73 -9.09 33.89
N GLY A 347 2.23 -10.13 33.23
CA GLY A 347 1.59 -10.69 32.04
C GLY A 347 0.22 -11.30 32.32
N ILE A 348 0.07 -12.06 33.42
CA ILE A 348 -1.23 -12.64 33.81
C ILE A 348 -2.25 -11.55 34.19
N THR A 349 -1.84 -10.36 34.61
CA THR A 349 -2.77 -9.27 34.94
C THR A 349 -3.55 -8.76 33.72
N TRP A 350 -3.00 -8.98 32.52
CA TRP A 350 -3.62 -8.61 31.24
C TRP A 350 -4.52 -9.70 30.63
N ILE A 351 -4.74 -10.82 31.34
CA ILE A 351 -5.71 -11.84 30.91
C ILE A 351 -7.13 -11.27 30.92
N ILE A 352 -7.93 -11.61 29.91
CA ILE A 352 -9.33 -11.21 29.81
C ILE A 352 -10.14 -12.02 30.83
N GLY A 353 -10.48 -11.38 31.95
CA GLY A 353 -11.22 -11.99 33.06
C GLY A 353 -12.74 -11.95 32.92
N ASP A 354 -13.29 -11.02 32.14
CA ASP A 354 -14.73 -10.90 31.87
C ASP A 354 -15.03 -11.23 30.40
N PRO A 355 -15.98 -12.13 30.09
CA PRO A 355 -16.39 -12.40 28.71
C PRO A 355 -16.93 -11.17 27.96
N SER A 356 -17.41 -10.11 28.64
CA SER A 356 -17.84 -8.87 27.95
C SER A 356 -16.69 -8.10 27.31
N ASP A 357 -15.48 -8.30 27.82
CA ASP A 357 -14.29 -7.59 27.35
C ASP A 357 -13.67 -8.30 26.13
N SER A 358 -14.04 -9.57 25.87
CA SER A 358 -13.48 -10.32 24.75
C SER A 358 -14.10 -9.88 23.42
N LEU A 359 -13.24 -9.56 22.46
CA LEU A 359 -13.62 -9.27 21.08
C LEU A 359 -13.73 -10.54 20.22
N PHE A 360 -13.32 -11.69 20.74
CA PHE A 360 -13.27 -12.92 19.97
C PHE A 360 -14.66 -13.47 19.66
N ILE A 361 -14.80 -13.97 18.44
CA ILE A 361 -15.96 -14.73 18.00
C ILE A 361 -15.60 -16.21 18.00
N TYR A 362 -16.51 -17.02 18.54
CA TYR A 362 -16.25 -18.43 18.84
C TYR A 362 -17.12 -19.36 17.97
N ASP A 363 -16.48 -20.38 17.40
CA ASP A 363 -17.20 -21.52 16.81
C ASP A 363 -17.83 -22.38 17.91
N PHE A 364 -19.10 -22.73 17.77
CA PHE A 364 -19.76 -23.66 18.71
C PHE A 364 -19.03 -25.01 18.77
N PRO A 365 -18.79 -25.61 19.97
CA PRO A 365 -19.25 -25.21 21.30
C PRO A 365 -18.25 -24.37 22.12
N LYS A 366 -17.22 -23.83 21.48
CA LYS A 366 -16.20 -23.01 22.16
C LYS A 366 -16.81 -21.69 22.63
N ARG A 367 -16.19 -21.11 23.65
CA ARG A 367 -16.54 -19.81 24.25
C ARG A 367 -15.33 -19.28 25.01
N TRP A 368 -15.40 -18.06 25.52
CA TRP A 368 -14.37 -17.46 26.38
C TRP A 368 -13.84 -18.44 27.45
N SER A 369 -14.74 -19.10 28.18
CA SER A 369 -14.36 -20.03 29.26
C SER A 369 -13.64 -21.30 28.78
N THR A 370 -13.61 -21.57 27.48
CA THR A 370 -12.84 -22.68 26.90
C THR A 370 -11.35 -22.38 26.90
N TYR A 371 -10.99 -21.09 26.82
CA TYR A 371 -9.61 -20.64 26.68
C TYR A 371 -9.06 -20.06 27.98
N TYR A 372 -9.92 -19.52 28.85
CA TYR A 372 -9.53 -18.91 30.12
C TYR A 372 -8.84 -19.90 31.09
N ASP A 373 -7.53 -19.73 31.29
CA ASP A 373 -6.73 -20.50 32.26
C ASP A 373 -5.64 -19.62 32.91
N PRO A 374 -5.98 -18.79 33.90
CA PRO A 374 -5.02 -17.94 34.61
C PRO A 374 -4.05 -18.74 35.49
N SER A 375 -4.26 -20.05 35.67
CA SER A 375 -3.44 -20.91 36.52
C SER A 375 -2.26 -21.56 35.79
N PHE A 376 -2.19 -21.38 34.47
CA PHE A 376 -1.11 -21.89 33.65
C PHE A 376 0.25 -21.33 34.09
N THR A 377 1.21 -22.23 34.28
CA THR A 377 2.58 -21.90 34.67
C THR A 377 3.53 -22.45 33.61
N PRO A 378 4.23 -21.58 32.85
CA PRO A 378 5.15 -22.01 31.81
C PRO A 378 6.51 -22.43 32.40
N VAL A 379 7.36 -22.99 31.54
CA VAL A 379 8.77 -23.13 31.86
C VAL A 379 9.48 -21.78 31.78
N TYR A 380 10.16 -21.39 32.85
CA TYR A 380 10.90 -20.13 32.91
C TYR A 380 12.36 -20.29 32.46
N GLU A 381 12.95 -21.47 32.65
CA GLU A 381 14.33 -21.76 32.28
C GLU A 381 14.37 -23.16 31.64
N PRO A 382 14.04 -23.28 30.33
CA PRO A 382 14.00 -24.56 29.66
C PRO A 382 15.42 -25.12 29.48
N VAL A 383 15.55 -26.43 29.68
CA VAL A 383 16.82 -27.16 29.53
C VAL A 383 16.61 -28.29 28.54
N PHE A 384 17.56 -28.49 27.63
CA PHE A 384 17.52 -29.61 26.70
C PHE A 384 17.71 -30.93 27.45
N THR A 385 16.68 -31.76 27.46
CA THR A 385 16.75 -33.13 28.00
C THR A 385 17.14 -34.16 26.93
N ASP A 386 16.96 -33.84 25.65
CA ASP A 386 17.37 -34.67 24.51
C ASP A 386 18.62 -34.09 23.83
N PRO A 387 19.79 -34.74 23.93
CA PRO A 387 21.02 -34.27 23.30
C PRO A 387 20.93 -34.13 21.78
N ASN A 388 20.10 -34.94 21.10
CA ASN A 388 19.95 -34.82 19.65
C ASN A 388 19.16 -33.56 19.28
N LEU A 389 18.20 -33.18 20.13
CA LEU A 389 17.45 -31.94 19.96
C LEU A 389 18.34 -30.72 20.24
N GLU A 390 19.20 -30.80 21.25
CA GLU A 390 20.19 -29.77 21.56
C GLU A 390 21.17 -29.56 20.40
N GLU A 391 21.69 -30.64 19.80
CA GLU A 391 22.57 -30.57 18.64
C GLU A 391 21.87 -29.86 17.46
N LYS A 392 20.64 -30.27 17.13
CA LYS A 392 19.83 -29.61 16.09
C LYS A 392 19.53 -28.14 16.41
N ALA A 393 19.22 -27.82 17.67
CA ALA A 393 18.96 -26.46 18.09
C ALA A 393 20.21 -25.58 17.90
N ASN A 394 21.40 -26.09 18.23
CA ASN A 394 22.65 -25.38 18.00
C ASN A 394 22.95 -25.18 16.50
N GLU A 395 22.65 -26.15 15.65
CA GLU A 395 22.78 -26.01 14.19
C GLU A 395 21.84 -24.95 13.61
N ILE A 396 20.59 -24.91 14.05
CA ILE A 396 19.56 -23.98 13.55
C ILE A 396 19.76 -22.56 14.11
N CYS A 397 19.87 -22.47 15.44
CA CYS A 397 19.84 -21.19 16.16
C CYS A 397 21.21 -20.52 16.27
N GLY A 398 22.32 -21.28 16.19
CA GLY A 398 23.65 -20.74 16.43
C GLY A 398 23.80 -20.16 17.84
N ASN A 399 23.80 -18.84 17.96
CA ASN A 399 23.91 -18.10 19.24
C ASN A 399 22.63 -17.36 19.63
N ASP A 400 21.52 -17.57 18.92
CA ASP A 400 20.25 -16.92 19.24
C ASP A 400 19.57 -17.61 20.43
N ASP A 401 19.56 -16.94 21.58
CA ASP A 401 19.06 -17.49 22.85
C ASP A 401 17.55 -17.70 22.85
N PHE A 402 16.80 -16.82 22.16
CA PHE A 402 15.34 -16.96 21.99
C PHE A 402 15.01 -18.20 21.16
N CYS A 403 15.61 -18.35 19.98
CA CYS A 403 15.47 -19.57 19.18
C CYS A 403 15.78 -20.85 19.97
N LYS A 404 16.85 -20.86 20.80
CA LYS A 404 17.18 -22.02 21.64
C LYS A 404 16.17 -22.25 22.75
N PHE A 405 15.72 -21.18 23.40
CA PHE A 405 14.70 -21.20 24.43
C PHE A 405 13.45 -21.90 23.91
N ASP A 406 12.95 -21.50 22.74
CA ASP A 406 11.71 -22.00 22.16
C ASP A 406 11.81 -23.48 21.82
N ILE A 407 12.94 -23.93 21.25
CA ILE A 407 13.13 -25.35 20.94
C ILE A 407 13.20 -26.16 22.23
N ALA A 408 13.88 -25.66 23.26
CA ALA A 408 13.97 -26.33 24.55
C ALA A 408 12.61 -26.37 25.28
N ALA A 409 11.83 -25.29 25.21
CA ALA A 409 10.54 -25.15 25.88
C ALA A 409 9.42 -25.94 25.20
N THR A 410 9.42 -25.96 23.87
CA THR A 410 8.35 -26.57 23.06
C THR A 410 8.68 -27.96 22.52
N GLY A 411 9.96 -28.32 22.46
CA GLY A 411 10.44 -29.53 21.80
C GLY A 411 10.36 -29.48 20.26
N ARG A 412 10.08 -28.32 19.65
CA ARG A 412 9.83 -28.19 18.21
C ARG A 412 10.84 -27.24 17.55
N THR A 413 11.57 -27.77 16.58
CA THR A 413 12.54 -26.97 15.80
C THR A 413 11.86 -25.90 14.95
N GLU A 414 10.62 -26.14 14.50
CA GLU A 414 9.90 -25.19 13.66
C GLU A 414 9.54 -23.88 14.39
N ILE A 415 9.35 -23.94 15.72
CA ILE A 415 9.04 -22.76 16.53
C ILE A 415 10.29 -21.89 16.65
N GLY A 416 11.42 -22.46 17.07
CA GLY A 416 12.69 -21.72 17.15
C GLY A 416 13.15 -21.17 15.79
N GLU A 417 13.00 -21.93 14.71
CA GLU A 417 13.32 -21.43 13.36
C GLU A 417 12.44 -20.21 12.98
N ALA A 418 11.15 -20.24 13.32
CA ALA A 418 10.26 -19.11 13.10
C ALA A 418 10.69 -17.89 13.92
N THR A 419 11.12 -18.09 15.17
CA THR A 419 11.64 -17.04 16.07
C THR A 419 12.91 -16.40 15.52
N LEU A 420 13.87 -17.21 15.07
CA LEU A 420 15.11 -16.73 14.46
C LEU A 420 14.82 -15.92 13.19
N ASN A 421 13.93 -16.41 12.33
CA ASN A 421 13.56 -15.72 11.11
C ASN A 421 12.77 -14.43 11.39
N GLY A 422 11.86 -14.47 12.36
CA GLY A 422 11.12 -13.29 12.85
C GLY A 422 12.05 -12.23 13.41
N GLY A 423 13.06 -12.62 14.20
CA GLY A 423 14.08 -11.70 14.73
C GLY A 423 14.89 -11.01 13.63
N LYS A 424 15.29 -11.74 12.57
CA LYS A 424 15.98 -11.13 11.42
C LYS A 424 15.10 -10.14 10.65
N ILE A 425 13.81 -10.46 10.50
CA ILE A 425 12.83 -9.55 9.86
C ILE A 425 12.65 -8.30 10.72
N PHE A 426 12.52 -8.47 12.04
CA PHE A 426 12.43 -7.37 13.00
C PHE A 426 13.64 -6.45 12.88
N ASP A 427 14.87 -6.98 12.97
CA ASP A 427 16.10 -6.17 12.89
C ASP A 427 16.19 -5.40 11.56
N ALA A 428 15.77 -6.02 10.45
CA ALA A 428 15.72 -5.35 9.15
C ALA A 428 14.70 -4.19 9.15
N ILE A 429 13.53 -4.36 9.75
CA ILE A 429 12.50 -3.32 9.85
C ILE A 429 12.94 -2.20 10.79
N VAL A 430 13.53 -2.50 11.94
CA VAL A 430 14.09 -1.47 12.85
C VAL A 430 15.13 -0.61 12.15
N ASN A 431 15.95 -1.22 11.30
CA ASN A 431 16.92 -0.48 10.49
C ASN A 431 16.23 0.39 9.42
N LEU A 432 15.16 -0.09 8.79
CA LEU A 432 14.36 0.69 7.83
C LEU A 432 13.55 1.82 8.51
N SER A 433 13.19 1.65 9.79
CA SER A 433 12.46 2.63 10.59
C SER A 433 13.36 3.75 11.15
N GLN A 434 14.66 3.76 10.82
CA GLN A 434 15.53 4.88 11.16
C GLN A 434 15.15 6.12 10.33
N PRO A 435 15.10 7.32 10.95
CA PRO A 435 14.74 8.54 10.23
C PRO A 435 15.82 8.91 9.22
N ILE A 436 15.41 9.19 7.99
CA ILE A 436 16.28 9.73 6.94
C ILE A 436 16.18 11.26 7.02
N ILE A 437 17.26 11.90 7.45
CA ILE A 437 17.32 13.34 7.71
C ILE A 437 18.45 13.95 6.89
N CYS A 438 18.21 15.09 6.28
CA CYS A 438 19.22 15.88 5.59
C CYS A 438 19.37 17.22 6.32
N ASP A 439 20.58 17.52 6.80
CA ASP A 439 20.93 18.81 7.38
C ASP A 439 22.22 19.35 6.73
N PRO A 440 22.14 20.36 5.85
CA PRO A 440 20.97 21.18 5.49
C PRO A 440 19.92 20.44 4.62
N PRO A 441 18.65 20.90 4.63
CA PRO A 441 17.57 20.25 3.90
C PRO A 441 17.70 20.40 2.37
N CYS A 442 17.18 19.42 1.63
CA CYS A 442 17.09 19.45 0.17
C CYS A 442 16.06 20.48 -0.30
N VAL A 443 16.48 21.54 -0.99
CA VAL A 443 15.61 22.65 -1.39
C VAL A 443 14.63 22.23 -2.49
N HIS A 444 15.14 21.64 -3.57
CA HIS A 444 14.36 21.09 -4.68
C HIS A 444 14.70 19.61 -4.89
N GLY A 445 14.74 18.87 -3.80
CA GLY A 445 15.11 17.45 -3.75
C GLY A 445 14.31 16.67 -2.71
N ALA A 446 14.36 15.34 -2.81
CA ALA A 446 13.99 14.44 -1.72
C ALA A 446 15.25 14.04 -0.94
N CYS A 447 15.14 13.92 0.38
CA CYS A 447 16.19 13.33 1.19
C CYS A 447 16.06 11.81 1.09
N VAL A 448 16.96 11.14 0.39
CA VAL A 448 16.84 9.70 0.06
C VAL A 448 17.76 8.81 0.90
N SER A 449 18.73 9.44 1.56
CA SER A 449 19.60 8.88 2.60
C SER A 449 20.08 10.05 3.46
N THR A 450 20.56 9.76 4.67
CA THR A 450 21.10 10.80 5.56
C THR A 450 22.12 11.67 4.83
N ASP A 451 21.88 12.99 4.80
CA ASP A 451 22.67 14.02 4.11
C ASP A 451 22.85 13.81 2.59
N VAL A 452 21.99 13.03 1.95
CA VAL A 452 22.03 12.79 0.49
C VAL A 452 20.69 13.18 -0.13
N CYS A 453 20.75 14.20 -0.99
CA CYS A 453 19.61 14.67 -1.76
C CYS A 453 19.54 14.01 -3.14
N ALA A 454 18.35 13.54 -3.51
CA ALA A 454 17.99 13.29 -4.90
C ALA A 454 17.30 14.54 -5.47
N CYS A 455 17.97 15.24 -6.38
CA CYS A 455 17.45 16.47 -6.95
C CYS A 455 16.33 16.21 -7.96
N GLY A 456 15.27 17.01 -7.90
CA GLY A 456 14.25 17.04 -8.93
C GLY A 456 14.80 17.54 -10.26
N GLU A 457 14.07 17.26 -11.35
CA GLU A 457 14.48 17.65 -12.69
C GLU A 457 14.75 19.17 -12.79
N GLY A 458 15.92 19.55 -13.30
CA GLY A 458 16.35 20.94 -13.44
C GLY A 458 17.12 21.52 -12.26
N TYR A 459 17.40 20.74 -11.20
CA TYR A 459 18.20 21.16 -10.05
C TYR A 459 19.41 20.25 -9.81
N GLU A 460 20.47 20.83 -9.25
CA GLU A 460 21.73 20.18 -8.92
C GLU A 460 22.36 20.76 -7.64
N GLY A 461 23.50 20.19 -7.25
CA GLY A 461 24.19 20.51 -6.00
C GLY A 461 23.83 19.56 -4.87
N SER A 462 24.62 19.55 -3.81
CA SER A 462 24.40 18.66 -2.65
C SER A 462 23.07 18.91 -1.93
N THR A 463 22.52 20.12 -2.06
CA THR A 463 21.26 20.57 -1.45
C THR A 463 20.16 20.84 -2.48
N CYS A 464 20.41 20.58 -3.77
CA CYS A 464 19.46 20.88 -4.85
C CYS A 464 19.01 22.36 -4.88
N ASP A 465 19.89 23.26 -4.49
CA ASP A 465 19.68 24.71 -4.44
C ASP A 465 20.14 25.42 -5.72
N SER A 466 20.93 24.73 -6.55
CA SER A 466 21.41 25.24 -7.83
C SER A 466 20.49 24.77 -8.95
N ILE A 467 20.09 25.67 -9.84
CA ILE A 467 19.41 25.31 -11.09
C ILE A 467 20.48 24.77 -12.03
N VAL A 468 20.22 23.63 -12.69
CA VAL A 468 21.09 23.10 -13.75
C VAL A 468 21.19 24.17 -14.84
N THR A 469 22.34 24.85 -14.91
CA THR A 469 22.59 25.83 -15.98
C THR A 469 22.92 25.08 -17.24
N THR A 470 21.88 24.83 -18.03
CA THR A 470 22.02 24.30 -19.38
C THR A 470 22.87 25.25 -20.24
N GLU A 471 23.71 24.69 -21.12
CA GLU A 471 24.79 25.36 -21.88
C GLU A 471 24.37 26.50 -22.84
N CYS A 472 23.12 26.98 -22.80
CA CYS A 472 22.64 28.09 -23.62
C CYS A 472 23.09 29.49 -23.13
N VAL A 473 23.87 29.60 -22.05
CA VAL A 473 24.40 30.91 -21.57
C VAL A 473 25.39 31.53 -22.56
N GLN A 474 26.15 30.71 -23.30
CA GLN A 474 27.06 31.16 -24.36
C GLN A 474 26.39 31.19 -25.75
N ASN A 475 25.10 30.84 -25.85
CA ASN A 475 24.31 30.63 -27.09
C ASN A 475 25.15 30.14 -28.29
N PRO A 476 25.35 28.81 -28.46
CA PRO A 476 26.13 28.27 -29.58
C PRO A 476 25.48 28.46 -30.96
N CYS A 477 24.23 28.93 -31.03
CA CYS A 477 23.49 29.13 -32.28
C CYS A 477 23.86 30.47 -32.94
N ASN A 478 24.52 30.44 -34.10
CA ASN A 478 24.95 31.61 -34.85
C ASN A 478 23.76 32.36 -35.47
N GLY A 479 23.06 33.18 -34.69
CA GLY A 479 21.88 33.91 -35.13
C GLY A 479 20.58 33.09 -35.00
N GLY A 480 20.50 32.22 -33.98
CA GLY A 480 19.29 31.48 -33.61
C GLY A 480 19.03 31.49 -32.10
N GLY A 481 17.87 31.01 -31.68
CA GLY A 481 17.55 30.76 -30.28
C GLY A 481 18.05 29.38 -29.85
N CYS A 482 18.79 29.30 -28.75
CA CYS A 482 19.21 28.03 -28.15
C CYS A 482 18.15 27.51 -27.19
N GLN A 483 17.79 26.22 -27.32
CA GLN A 483 16.92 25.51 -26.39
C GLN A 483 17.60 24.22 -25.93
N TYR A 484 17.73 24.02 -24.63
CA TYR A 484 18.27 22.77 -24.09
C TYR A 484 17.20 21.68 -24.02
N HIS A 485 17.56 20.46 -24.41
CA HIS A 485 16.68 19.30 -24.38
C HIS A 485 17.48 18.00 -24.19
N ALA A 486 17.16 17.22 -23.16
CA ALA A 486 17.63 15.85 -22.94
C ALA A 486 19.17 15.64 -23.04
N GLY A 487 19.96 16.55 -22.45
CA GLY A 487 21.43 16.43 -22.46
C GLY A 487 22.12 17.00 -23.71
N SER A 488 21.37 17.67 -24.60
CA SER A 488 21.87 18.34 -25.80
C SER A 488 21.18 19.71 -25.98
N TYR A 489 21.69 20.59 -26.84
CA TYR A 489 21.02 21.82 -27.23
C TYR A 489 20.52 21.74 -28.68
N ILE A 490 19.39 22.38 -28.94
CA ILE A 490 18.73 22.47 -30.24
C ILE A 490 18.68 23.95 -30.62
N CYS A 491 19.15 24.28 -31.83
CA CYS A 491 19.10 25.63 -32.35
C CYS A 491 17.84 25.89 -33.17
N THR A 492 17.17 27.00 -32.88
CA THR A 492 16.06 27.53 -33.68
C THR A 492 16.56 28.70 -34.53
N CYS A 493 16.77 28.45 -35.82
CA CYS A 493 17.39 29.43 -36.71
C CYS A 493 16.45 30.57 -37.11
N LEU A 494 16.96 31.81 -37.15
CA LEU A 494 16.25 32.94 -37.74
C LEU A 494 16.01 32.72 -39.23
N SER A 495 14.98 33.35 -39.78
CA SER A 495 14.62 33.22 -41.20
C SER A 495 15.80 33.54 -42.13
N GLY A 496 16.13 32.59 -43.00
CA GLY A 496 17.28 32.68 -43.91
C GLY A 496 18.50 31.87 -43.48
N LEU A 497 18.50 31.26 -42.30
CA LEU A 497 19.57 30.39 -41.79
C LEU A 497 19.11 28.92 -41.63
N THR A 498 20.04 27.98 -41.73
CA THR A 498 19.87 26.52 -41.58
C THR A 498 21.16 25.88 -41.03
N GLY A 499 21.13 24.59 -40.70
CA GLY A 499 22.24 23.87 -40.06
C GLY A 499 22.01 23.64 -38.57
N ASP A 500 22.77 22.74 -37.95
CA ASP A 500 22.61 22.35 -36.54
C ASP A 500 22.94 23.50 -35.58
N PHE A 501 23.73 24.48 -36.04
CA PHE A 501 24.14 25.69 -35.32
C PHE A 501 23.72 26.99 -36.01
N CYS A 502 22.83 26.92 -37.00
CA CYS A 502 22.42 28.06 -37.83
C CYS A 502 23.57 28.73 -38.60
N GLU A 503 24.59 27.95 -38.94
CA GLU A 503 25.81 28.40 -39.59
C GLU A 503 25.70 28.54 -41.11
N GLU A 504 24.64 27.99 -41.71
CA GLU A 504 24.42 27.99 -43.16
C GLU A 504 23.32 28.97 -43.57
N ASN A 505 23.47 29.64 -44.72
CA ASN A 505 22.41 30.45 -45.32
C ASN A 505 21.54 29.59 -46.23
N ILE A 506 20.22 29.76 -46.15
CA ILE A 506 19.27 29.14 -47.09
C ILE A 506 19.53 29.73 -48.49
N PRO A 507 19.87 28.92 -49.51
CA PRO A 507 20.11 29.42 -50.86
C PRO A 507 18.86 30.09 -51.42
N THR A 508 18.98 31.36 -51.84
CA THR A 508 17.91 32.08 -52.55
C THR A 508 17.75 31.50 -53.95
N ALA A 509 16.94 30.44 -54.09
CA ALA A 509 16.44 30.01 -55.38
C ALA A 509 15.25 30.90 -55.78
N THR A 510 15.41 31.70 -56.83
CA THR A 510 14.30 32.32 -57.54
C THR A 510 13.42 31.22 -58.12
N VAL A 511 12.22 31.05 -57.58
CA VAL A 511 11.24 30.11 -58.13
C VAL A 511 10.63 30.77 -59.37
N ASP A 512 11.07 30.31 -60.53
CA ASP A 512 10.46 30.65 -61.81
C ASP A 512 9.11 29.93 -61.93
N ALA A 513 8.12 30.64 -62.46
CA ALA A 513 6.74 30.23 -62.49
C ALA A 513 6.45 29.39 -63.73
N THR A 514 6.37 28.06 -63.62
CA THR A 514 5.62 27.21 -64.57
C THR A 514 5.19 25.86 -63.97
N ASP A 515 3.98 25.45 -64.34
CA ASP A 515 3.34 24.12 -64.19
C ASP A 515 2.41 23.85 -63.00
N THR A 516 1.37 24.69 -62.89
CA THR A 516 0.05 24.23 -62.41
C THR A 516 -0.75 23.58 -63.54
N ALA A 517 -0.55 22.28 -63.79
CA ALA A 517 -1.56 21.42 -64.43
C ALA A 517 -1.16 19.95 -64.26
N ASN A 518 -1.71 19.28 -63.23
CA ASN A 518 -2.09 17.85 -63.22
C ASN A 518 -2.24 17.25 -61.79
N ILE A 519 -2.96 17.92 -60.89
CA ILE A 519 -3.37 17.29 -59.60
C ILE A 519 -4.88 17.50 -59.34
N GLY A 520 -5.66 17.64 -60.41
CA GLY A 520 -7.12 17.79 -60.34
C GLY A 520 -7.93 16.49 -60.56
N LEU A 521 -7.32 15.41 -61.06
CA LEU A 521 -8.09 14.24 -61.53
C LEU A 521 -7.99 12.98 -60.66
N VAL A 522 -7.18 12.96 -59.59
CA VAL A 522 -6.98 11.75 -58.76
C VAL A 522 -7.72 11.81 -57.41
N VAL A 523 -8.17 12.99 -56.99
CA VAL A 523 -8.88 13.17 -55.70
C VAL A 523 -10.40 12.91 -55.81
N GLY A 524 -10.95 12.87 -57.02
CA GLY A 524 -12.39 12.66 -57.25
C GLY A 524 -12.89 11.21 -57.15
N LEU A 525 -12.01 10.20 -57.22
CA LEU A 525 -12.42 8.78 -57.30
C LEU A 525 -12.11 7.95 -56.04
N THR A 526 -11.35 8.46 -55.07
CA THR A 526 -11.05 7.72 -53.82
C THR A 526 -12.00 8.05 -52.67
N VAL A 527 -12.61 9.24 -52.66
CA VAL A 527 -13.51 9.68 -51.57
C VAL A 527 -14.99 9.31 -51.84
N GLY A 528 -15.42 9.22 -53.10
CA GLY A 528 -16.82 9.00 -53.46
C GLY A 528 -17.31 7.54 -53.45
N ILE A 529 -16.42 6.55 -53.47
CA ILE A 529 -16.80 5.13 -53.61
C ILE A 529 -16.36 4.28 -52.40
N LEU A 530 -15.19 4.56 -51.80
CA LEU A 530 -14.66 3.75 -50.70
C LEU A 530 -15.36 4.01 -49.36
N ILE A 531 -15.69 5.26 -49.03
CA ILE A 531 -16.38 5.61 -47.77
C ILE A 531 -17.80 5.00 -47.71
N PRO A 532 -18.64 5.08 -48.75
CA PRO A 532 -19.94 4.40 -48.75
C PRO A 532 -19.80 2.88 -48.66
N LEU A 533 -18.80 2.27 -49.30
CA LEU A 533 -18.57 0.82 -49.22
C LEU A 533 -18.15 0.37 -47.81
N VAL A 534 -17.32 1.15 -47.11
CA VAL A 534 -16.95 0.88 -45.72
C VAL A 534 -18.15 1.05 -44.77
N ILE A 535 -19.01 2.04 -45.01
CA ILE A 535 -20.22 2.23 -44.21
C ILE A 535 -21.22 1.08 -44.45
N VAL A 536 -21.39 0.63 -45.69
CA VAL A 536 -22.27 -0.50 -46.03
C VAL A 536 -21.76 -1.82 -45.43
N THR A 537 -20.44 -2.05 -45.41
CA THR A 537 -19.87 -3.25 -44.76
C THR A 537 -20.01 -3.20 -43.24
N ILE A 538 -19.82 -2.04 -42.60
CA ILE A 538 -20.04 -1.90 -41.16
C ILE A 538 -21.52 -2.13 -40.81
N ILE A 539 -22.47 -1.58 -41.58
CA ILE A 539 -23.90 -1.82 -41.37
C ILE A 539 -24.26 -3.30 -41.56
N ALA A 540 -23.71 -3.97 -42.57
CA ALA A 540 -23.92 -5.40 -42.78
C ALA A 540 -23.39 -6.25 -41.60
N ILE A 541 -22.22 -5.91 -41.06
CA ILE A 541 -21.64 -6.57 -39.89
C ILE A 541 -22.54 -6.37 -38.67
N ILE A 542 -23.03 -5.14 -38.43
CA ILE A 542 -23.96 -4.84 -37.31
C ILE A 542 -25.25 -5.66 -37.45
N VAL A 543 -25.84 -5.75 -38.64
CA VAL A 543 -27.04 -6.56 -38.88
C VAL A 543 -26.77 -8.05 -38.62
N VAL A 544 -25.63 -8.58 -39.07
CA VAL A 544 -25.24 -9.97 -38.80
C VAL A 544 -25.07 -10.23 -37.30
N VAL A 545 -24.40 -9.33 -36.58
CA VAL A 545 -24.24 -9.41 -35.12
C VAL A 545 -25.60 -9.37 -34.43
N LEU A 546 -26.49 -8.46 -34.82
CA LEU A 546 -27.85 -8.38 -34.27
C LEU A 546 -28.67 -9.66 -34.56
N VAL A 547 -28.55 -10.26 -35.74
CA VAL A 547 -29.18 -11.55 -36.07
C VAL A 547 -28.61 -12.69 -35.23
N ILE A 548 -27.29 -12.72 -35.02
CA ILE A 548 -26.63 -13.72 -34.17
C ILE A 548 -27.07 -13.58 -32.70
N VAL A 549 -27.10 -12.35 -32.18
CA VAL A 549 -27.57 -12.05 -30.82
C VAL A 549 -29.05 -12.44 -30.67
N ARG A 550 -29.89 -12.12 -31.65
CA ARG A 550 -31.32 -12.47 -31.64
C ARG A 550 -31.54 -13.99 -31.75
N ARG A 551 -30.73 -14.70 -32.55
CA ARG A 551 -30.72 -16.18 -32.58
C ARG A 551 -30.27 -16.79 -31.25
N LYS A 552 -29.22 -16.26 -30.61
CA LYS A 552 -28.78 -16.70 -29.27
C LYS A 552 -29.85 -16.47 -28.23
N ARG A 553 -30.53 -15.32 -28.27
CA ARG A 553 -31.62 -14.99 -27.35
C ARG A 553 -32.82 -15.92 -27.54
N ASN A 554 -33.24 -16.16 -28.78
CA ASN A 554 -34.32 -17.11 -29.07
C ASN A 554 -33.94 -18.55 -28.65
N LYS A 555 -32.67 -18.95 -28.76
CA LYS A 555 -32.18 -20.25 -28.28
C LYS A 555 -32.28 -20.37 -26.75
N LYS A 556 -31.87 -19.32 -26.01
CA LYS A 556 -32.04 -19.26 -24.54
C LYS A 556 -33.51 -19.27 -24.13
N GLU A 557 -34.39 -18.57 -24.85
CA GLU A 557 -35.83 -18.59 -24.59
C GLU A 557 -36.45 -19.97 -24.88
N SER A 558 -35.97 -20.71 -25.89
CA SER A 558 -36.42 -22.09 -26.16
C SER A 558 -35.89 -23.11 -25.15
N GLU A 559 -34.65 -22.95 -24.67
CA GLU A 559 -34.07 -23.80 -23.62
C GLU A 559 -34.82 -23.61 -22.30
N LYS A 560 -35.10 -22.35 -21.90
CA LYS A 560 -35.88 -22.04 -20.69
C LYS A 560 -37.30 -22.64 -20.73
N LYS A 561 -37.97 -22.56 -21.88
CA LYS A 561 -39.32 -23.11 -22.05
C LYS A 561 -39.37 -24.65 -22.02
N TYR A 562 -38.26 -25.32 -22.33
CA TYR A 562 -38.12 -26.77 -22.24
C TYR A 562 -37.86 -27.22 -20.79
N THR A 563 -37.04 -26.48 -20.04
CA THR A 563 -36.78 -26.71 -18.61
C THR A 563 -38.04 -26.52 -17.76
N ASP A 564 -38.77 -25.42 -17.97
CA ASP A 564 -40.03 -25.13 -17.25
C ASP A 564 -41.12 -26.19 -17.54
N GLN A 565 -41.10 -26.83 -18.73
CA GLN A 565 -42.01 -27.92 -19.09
C GLN A 565 -41.60 -29.29 -18.52
N GLN A 566 -40.33 -29.50 -18.20
CA GLN A 566 -39.85 -30.72 -17.51
C GLN A 566 -40.14 -30.66 -16.01
N GLU A 567 -40.00 -29.50 -15.38
CA GLU A 567 -40.32 -29.31 -13.95
C GLU A 567 -41.83 -29.44 -13.64
N MET A 568 -42.71 -29.11 -14.58
CA MET A 568 -44.17 -29.32 -14.42
C MET A 568 -44.63 -30.78 -14.60
N LYS A 569 -43.76 -31.71 -15.02
CA LYS A 569 -44.12 -33.13 -15.23
C LYS A 569 -43.64 -34.07 -14.12
N GLU A 570 -42.88 -33.59 -13.15
CA GLU A 570 -42.49 -34.35 -11.96
C GLU A 570 -43.33 -33.95 -10.74
N VAL A 571 -44.63 -34.28 -10.78
CA VAL A 571 -45.44 -34.40 -9.57
C VAL A 571 -45.48 -35.88 -9.18
N PRO A 572 -44.96 -36.30 -8.01
CA PRO A 572 -45.08 -37.67 -7.57
C PRO A 572 -46.54 -37.97 -7.19
N GLU A 573 -47.18 -38.85 -7.96
CA GLU A 573 -48.41 -39.52 -7.59
C GLU A 573 -48.03 -40.72 -6.69
N ASN A 574 -48.28 -40.62 -5.37
CA ASN A 574 -48.26 -41.63 -4.29
C ASN A 574 -47.71 -40.98 -2.99
N VAL A 575 -48.34 -40.97 -1.81
CA VAL A 575 -49.27 -41.90 -1.18
C VAL A 575 -50.10 -41.15 -0.12
N TYR A 576 -51.42 -41.13 -0.26
CA TYR A 576 -52.34 -41.21 0.88
C TYR A 576 -52.56 -42.69 1.16
N LYS A 577 -52.15 -43.18 2.34
CA LYS A 577 -52.77 -44.33 3.03
C LYS A 577 -52.16 -44.55 4.42
N GLN A 578 -53.04 -44.37 5.41
CA GLN A 578 -53.04 -44.79 6.82
C GLN A 578 -52.03 -44.16 7.77
#